data_AF-A0A533XAM6-F1
#
_entry.id   AF-A0A533XAM6-F1
#
_cell.length_a   1.000
_cell.length_b   1.000
_cell.length_c   1.000
_cell.angle_alpha   90.00
_cell.angle_beta   90.00
_cell.angle_gamma   90.00
#
_symmetry.space_group_name_H-M   'P 1'
#
loop_
_entity.id
_entity.type
_entity.pdbx_description
1 polymer ?
#
loop_
_entity_poly.entity_id
_entity_poly.type
_entity_poly.pdbx_seq_one_letter_code
_entity_poly.pdbx_strand_id
1 'polypeptide(L)'
;MQAVKAVKQNYRPTEEILSLLEDFRCMVNDCVRIGLKENLTSMKSLSMKAYHQLSAYDAPTYYRLTAISRAAGILRNYRKELKRNRSARVPYVTRLSLTDCYGFRVIHRLVRLPVRKGEYVFIVLNDHTLRTMSGRAEVSDTHSKRSQHLPLKRNCRN
;
A
#
# COMPACT_ATOMS: atom_id res chain seq x y z
N MET A 1 25.99 -14.50 -0.67
CA MET A 1 25.11 -13.49 -0.03
C MET A 1 23.66 -13.99 -0.07
N GLN A 2 22.98 -14.13 1.08
CA GLN A 2 21.56 -14.50 1.12
C GLN A 2 20.67 -13.27 0.99
N ALA A 3 19.95 -13.10 -0.11
CA ALA A 3 18.98 -12.01 -0.27
C ALA A 3 17.86 -12.12 0.79
N VAL A 4 17.59 -11.02 1.50
CA VAL A 4 16.51 -10.93 2.49
C VAL A 4 15.33 -10.30 1.75
N LYS A 5 14.23 -11.04 1.69
CA LYS A 5 13.03 -10.63 0.93
C LYS A 5 12.20 -9.59 1.67
N ALA A 6 12.16 -9.67 3.00
CA ALA A 6 11.43 -8.74 3.87
C ALA A 6 11.92 -8.90 5.31
N VAL A 7 11.84 -7.81 6.09
CA VAL A 7 12.06 -7.82 7.53
C VAL A 7 10.76 -7.43 8.22
N LYS A 8 10.47 -8.05 9.36
CA LYS A 8 9.25 -7.78 10.12
C LYS A 8 9.59 -7.39 11.54
N GLN A 9 9.01 -6.28 11.97
CA GLN A 9 8.92 -5.91 13.38
C GLN A 9 7.47 -5.82 13.83
N ASN A 10 7.25 -6.11 15.10
CA ASN A 10 5.97 -5.81 15.73
C ASN A 10 6.02 -4.38 16.27
N TYR A 11 4.97 -3.64 16.00
CA TYR A 11 4.81 -2.26 16.43
C TYR A 11 3.37 -2.08 16.91
N ARG A 12 3.19 -1.35 18.02
CA ARG A 12 1.88 -0.92 18.51
C ARG A 12 1.56 0.42 17.83
N PRO A 13 0.62 0.46 16.86
CA PRO A 13 0.30 1.69 16.15
C PRO A 13 -0.24 2.76 17.09
N THR A 14 0.16 4.01 16.87
CA THR A 14 -0.50 5.18 17.47
C THR A 14 -1.83 5.46 16.76
N GLU A 15 -2.66 6.32 17.33
CA GLU A 15 -3.96 6.69 16.77
C GLU A 15 -3.81 7.37 15.40
N GLU A 16 -2.79 8.19 15.20
CA GLU A 16 -2.52 8.87 13.93
C GLU A 16 -2.20 7.88 12.82
N ILE A 17 -1.42 6.83 13.14
CA ILE A 17 -1.10 5.76 12.19
C ILE A 17 -2.35 4.94 11.89
N LEU A 18 -3.20 4.66 12.89
CA LEU A 18 -4.46 3.96 12.66
C LEU A 18 -5.39 4.76 11.75
N SER A 19 -5.52 6.07 11.99
CA SER A 19 -6.29 6.99 11.14
C SER A 19 -5.77 6.97 9.70
N LEU A 20 -4.46 7.12 9.50
CA LEU A 20 -3.85 7.06 8.16
C LEU A 20 -4.14 5.73 7.46
N LEU A 21 -4.02 4.61 8.18
CA LEU A 21 -4.26 3.28 7.62
C LEU A 21 -5.73 3.08 7.22
N GLU A 22 -6.64 3.68 7.99
CA GLU A 22 -8.06 3.68 7.71
C GLU A 22 -8.39 4.55 6.50
N ASP A 23 -7.86 5.76 6.42
CA ASP A 23 -8.00 6.64 5.26
C ASP A 23 -7.50 5.94 3.99
N PHE A 24 -6.33 5.32 4.06
CA PHE A 24 -5.79 4.57 2.92
C PHE A 24 -6.69 3.38 2.54
N ARG A 25 -7.26 2.66 3.51
CA ARG A 25 -8.23 1.58 3.24
C ARG A 25 -9.46 2.12 2.52
N CYS A 26 -10.00 3.25 2.98
CA CYS A 26 -11.14 3.93 2.36
C CYS A 26 -10.81 4.41 0.95
N MET A 27 -9.66 5.05 0.71
CA MET A 27 -9.19 5.43 -0.62
C MET A 27 -9.18 4.25 -1.60
N VAL A 28 -8.64 3.10 -1.16
CA VAL A 28 -8.58 1.88 -2.00
C VAL A 28 -9.98 1.37 -2.31
N ASN A 29 -10.87 1.32 -1.31
CA ASN A 29 -12.25 0.85 -1.49
C ASN A 29 -13.07 1.78 -2.40
N ASP A 30 -12.88 3.08 -2.29
CA ASP A 30 -13.49 4.04 -3.21
C ASP A 30 -12.99 3.86 -4.64
N CYS A 31 -11.69 3.67 -4.83
CA CYS A 31 -11.14 3.36 -6.13
C CYS A 31 -11.71 2.06 -6.71
N VAL A 32 -11.87 1.01 -5.88
CA VAL A 32 -12.51 -0.24 -6.30
C VAL A 32 -13.96 0.00 -6.72
N ARG A 33 -14.73 0.73 -5.90
CA ARG A 33 -16.13 1.07 -6.19
C ARG A 33 -16.27 1.86 -7.49
N ILE A 34 -15.45 2.89 -7.70
CA ILE A 34 -15.42 3.68 -8.95
C ILE A 34 -15.07 2.77 -10.13
N GLY A 35 -14.04 1.94 -10.00
CA GLY A 35 -13.58 1.05 -11.07
C GLY A 35 -14.58 -0.04 -11.45
N LEU A 36 -15.44 -0.48 -10.51
CA LEU A 36 -16.55 -1.39 -10.81
C LEU A 36 -17.73 -0.65 -11.46
N LYS A 37 -18.14 0.49 -10.88
CA LYS A 37 -19.27 1.29 -11.38
C LYS A 37 -19.06 1.74 -12.82
N GLU A 38 -17.87 2.21 -13.15
CA GLU A 38 -17.53 2.77 -14.46
C GLU A 38 -16.83 1.72 -15.37
N ASN A 39 -16.75 0.46 -14.93
CA ASN A 39 -16.09 -0.66 -15.64
C ASN A 39 -14.65 -0.36 -16.11
N LEU A 40 -13.84 0.32 -15.30
CA LEU A 40 -12.50 0.79 -15.67
C LEU A 40 -11.45 -0.33 -15.61
N THR A 41 -10.84 -0.66 -16.75
CA THR A 41 -9.94 -1.80 -16.89
C THR A 41 -8.46 -1.48 -16.68
N SER A 42 -8.05 -0.21 -16.85
CA SER A 42 -6.66 0.22 -16.74
C SER A 42 -6.41 1.12 -15.52
N MET A 43 -5.21 1.04 -14.97
CA MET A 43 -4.77 1.93 -13.88
C MET A 43 -4.83 3.41 -14.32
N LYS A 44 -4.48 3.73 -15.57
CA LYS A 44 -4.57 5.09 -16.12
C LYS A 44 -6.00 5.61 -16.09
N SER A 45 -6.96 4.84 -16.60
CA SER A 45 -8.38 5.22 -16.59
C SER A 45 -8.92 5.40 -15.17
N LEU A 46 -8.51 4.53 -14.24
CA LEU A 46 -8.89 4.65 -12.84
C LEU A 46 -8.29 5.89 -12.19
N SER A 47 -7.03 6.20 -12.49
CA SER A 47 -6.36 7.40 -11.99
C SER A 47 -7.07 8.68 -12.44
N MET A 48 -7.37 8.80 -13.74
CA MET A 48 -8.06 9.98 -14.28
C MET A 48 -9.40 10.25 -13.60
N LYS A 49 -10.14 9.21 -13.22
CA LYS A 49 -11.46 9.34 -12.59
C LYS A 49 -11.38 9.54 -11.08
N ALA A 50 -10.51 8.79 -10.39
CA ALA A 50 -10.50 8.72 -8.93
C ALA A 50 -9.56 9.75 -8.28
N TYR A 51 -8.47 10.15 -8.94
CA TYR A 51 -7.39 10.91 -8.30
C TYR A 51 -7.85 12.22 -7.62
N HIS A 52 -8.73 12.98 -8.28
CA HIS A 52 -9.30 14.21 -7.71
C HIS A 52 -10.29 13.93 -6.58
N GLN A 53 -11.05 12.83 -6.65
CA GLN A 53 -11.99 12.45 -5.59
C GLN A 53 -11.24 12.08 -4.30
N LEU A 54 -10.04 11.51 -4.42
CA LEU A 54 -9.19 11.20 -3.27
C LEU A 54 -8.60 12.44 -2.57
N SER A 55 -8.89 13.65 -3.04
CA SER A 55 -8.51 14.89 -2.35
C SER A 55 -9.29 15.17 -1.08
N ALA A 56 -10.44 14.50 -0.89
CA ALA A 56 -11.25 14.59 0.32
C ALA A 56 -10.58 13.99 1.56
N TYR A 57 -9.57 13.13 1.37
CA TYR A 57 -8.84 12.50 2.47
C TYR A 57 -7.67 13.38 2.92
N ASP A 58 -7.50 13.48 4.23
CA ASP A 58 -6.40 14.18 4.88
C ASP A 58 -5.14 13.29 4.93
N ALA A 59 -4.61 12.97 3.76
CA ALA A 59 -3.39 12.18 3.63
C ALA A 59 -2.51 12.71 2.50
N PRO A 60 -1.18 12.52 2.60
CA PRO A 60 -0.24 12.93 1.56
C PRO A 60 -0.59 12.47 0.15
N THR A 61 -0.40 13.34 -0.83
CA THR A 61 -0.81 13.14 -2.23
C THR A 61 -0.28 11.85 -2.87
N TYR A 62 0.94 11.42 -2.53
CA TYR A 62 1.52 10.20 -3.11
C TYR A 62 0.78 8.93 -2.68
N TYR A 63 0.06 8.93 -1.55
CA TYR A 63 -0.80 7.80 -1.16
C TYR A 63 -1.97 7.59 -2.13
N ARG A 64 -2.42 8.64 -2.83
CA ARG A 64 -3.51 8.54 -3.82
C ARG A 64 -3.11 7.60 -4.96
N LEU A 65 -1.93 7.79 -5.55
CA LEU A 65 -1.44 6.91 -6.63
C LEU A 65 -1.23 5.48 -6.13
N THR A 66 -0.75 5.31 -4.90
CA THR A 66 -0.55 3.98 -4.34
C THR A 66 -1.87 3.27 -4.07
N ALA A 67 -2.89 3.99 -3.59
CA ALA A 67 -4.25 3.47 -3.43
C ALA A 67 -4.86 3.06 -4.78
N ILE A 68 -4.72 3.91 -5.81
CA ILE A 68 -5.16 3.62 -7.19
C ILE A 68 -4.46 2.38 -7.75
N SER A 69 -3.14 2.29 -7.60
CA SER A 69 -2.34 1.13 -8.04
C SER A 69 -2.81 -0.16 -7.38
N ARG A 70 -3.05 -0.12 -6.06
CA ARG A 70 -3.57 -1.26 -5.30
C ARG A 70 -4.98 -1.65 -5.76
N ALA A 71 -5.88 -0.69 -5.92
CA ALA A 71 -7.24 -0.92 -6.40
C ALA A 71 -7.25 -1.52 -7.82
N ALA A 72 -6.41 -1.02 -8.73
CA ALA A 72 -6.27 -1.58 -10.08
C ALA A 72 -5.83 -3.05 -10.05
N GLY A 73 -4.91 -3.41 -9.15
CA GLY A 73 -4.50 -4.80 -8.92
C GLY A 73 -5.65 -5.69 -8.43
N ILE A 74 -6.43 -5.20 -7.47
CA ILE A 74 -7.61 -5.89 -6.94
C ILE A 74 -8.64 -6.13 -8.04
N LEU A 75 -8.97 -5.08 -8.81
CA LEU A 75 -9.93 -5.17 -9.91
C LEU A 75 -9.48 -6.14 -10.99
N ARG A 76 -8.18 -6.14 -11.33
CA ARG A 76 -7.60 -7.10 -12.29
C ARG A 76 -7.76 -8.54 -11.80
N ASN A 77 -7.46 -8.80 -10.52
CA ASN A 77 -7.61 -10.12 -9.94
C ASN A 77 -9.08 -10.55 -9.89
N TYR A 78 -9.98 -9.65 -9.45
CA TYR A 78 -11.41 -9.89 -9.44
C TYR A 78 -11.94 -10.29 -10.82
N ARG A 79 -11.58 -9.54 -11.88
CA ARG A 79 -11.98 -9.89 -13.25
C ARG A 79 -11.40 -11.21 -13.73
N LYS A 80 -10.15 -11.52 -13.35
CA LYS A 80 -9.52 -12.81 -13.67
C LYS A 80 -10.28 -13.97 -13.01
N GLU A 81 -10.67 -13.80 -11.75
CA GLU A 81 -11.46 -14.79 -11.02
C GLU A 81 -12.89 -14.89 -11.56
N LEU A 82 -13.53 -13.77 -11.92
CA LEU A 82 -14.86 -13.78 -12.54
C LEU A 82 -14.89 -14.54 -13.88
N LYS A 83 -13.79 -14.50 -14.64
CA LYS A 83 -13.64 -15.29 -15.88
C LYS A 83 -13.48 -16.79 -15.62
N ARG A 84 -12.93 -17.19 -14.46
CA ARG A 84 -12.71 -18.59 -14.08
C ARG A 84 -13.92 -19.18 -13.36
N ASN A 85 -14.55 -18.38 -12.52
CA ASN A 85 -15.65 -18.73 -11.64
C ASN A 85 -16.80 -17.73 -11.87
N ARG A 86 -17.98 -18.22 -12.26
CA ARG A 86 -19.16 -17.39 -12.51
C ARG A 86 -19.67 -16.60 -11.29
N SER A 87 -19.21 -16.92 -10.08
CA SER A 87 -19.67 -16.33 -8.81
C SER A 87 -18.55 -15.67 -7.99
N ALA A 88 -17.74 -14.78 -8.61
CA ALA A 88 -16.75 -14.01 -7.88
C ALA A 88 -17.42 -12.95 -6.98
N ARG A 89 -17.06 -12.92 -5.68
CA ARG A 89 -17.53 -11.91 -4.74
C ARG A 89 -16.92 -10.54 -5.05
N VAL A 90 -17.73 -9.48 -4.94
CA VAL A 90 -17.28 -8.09 -5.07
C VAL A 90 -16.13 -7.82 -4.09
N PRO A 91 -14.97 -7.33 -4.57
CA PRO A 91 -13.82 -7.12 -3.73
C PRO A 91 -14.02 -5.95 -2.77
N TYR A 92 -13.60 -6.13 -1.52
CA TYR A 92 -13.58 -5.09 -0.50
C TYR A 92 -12.37 -5.30 0.43
N VAL A 93 -11.64 -4.23 0.72
CA VAL A 93 -10.46 -4.26 1.59
C VAL A 93 -10.90 -4.00 3.03
N THR A 94 -10.79 -5.04 3.86
CA THR A 94 -11.09 -4.99 5.30
C THR A 94 -9.85 -4.71 6.15
N ARG A 95 -8.66 -5.04 5.63
CA ARG A 95 -7.42 -5.01 6.40
C ARG A 95 -6.72 -3.67 6.31
N LEU A 96 -6.38 -3.12 7.48
CA LEU A 96 -5.51 -1.95 7.64
C LEU A 96 -4.09 -2.31 7.18
N SER A 97 -3.67 -1.73 6.06
CA SER A 97 -2.32 -1.90 5.54
C SER A 97 -1.96 -0.74 4.63
N LEU A 98 -0.79 -0.16 4.85
CA LEU A 98 -0.18 0.78 3.93
C LEU A 98 0.91 0.06 3.15
N THR A 99 0.93 0.27 1.85
CA THR A 99 2.07 -0.06 1.01
C THR A 99 2.51 1.26 0.44
N ASP A 100 3.76 1.65 0.63
CA ASP A 100 4.28 2.87 0.02
C ASP A 100 5.76 2.69 -0.29
N CYS A 101 6.20 3.32 -1.37
CA CYS A 101 7.58 3.33 -1.82
C CYS A 101 8.18 4.75 -1.85
N TYR A 102 7.41 5.79 -1.52
CA TYR A 102 7.85 7.18 -1.68
C TYR A 102 7.93 7.98 -0.37
N GLY A 103 7.09 7.70 0.63
CA GLY A 103 7.02 8.46 1.88
C GLY A 103 7.95 7.98 2.99
N PHE A 104 8.33 6.69 2.99
CA PHE A 104 9.16 6.12 4.06
C PHE A 104 10.62 6.53 3.92
N ARG A 105 11.20 7.07 4.99
CA ARG A 105 12.65 7.29 5.09
C ARG A 105 13.19 6.69 6.37
N VAL A 106 14.28 5.94 6.27
CA VAL A 106 15.02 5.45 7.44
C VAL A 106 16.11 6.45 7.78
N ILE A 107 16.02 7.03 8.96
CA ILE A 107 17.00 7.98 9.51
C ILE A 107 17.58 7.30 10.75
N HIS A 108 18.80 6.75 10.63
CA HIS A 108 19.44 5.95 11.66
C HIS A 108 18.57 4.77 12.12
N ARG A 109 17.95 4.91 13.30
CA ARG A 109 17.07 3.90 13.91
C ARG A 109 15.58 4.20 13.77
N LEU A 110 15.22 5.26 13.05
CA LEU A 110 13.84 5.75 12.95
C LEU A 110 13.33 5.60 11.52
N VAL A 111 12.12 5.07 11.36
CA VAL A 111 11.36 5.17 10.10
C VAL A 111 10.44 6.38 10.21
N ARG A 112 10.68 7.38 9.37
CA ARG A 112 9.80 8.53 9.21
C ARG A 112 8.63 8.15 8.31
N LEU A 113 7.42 8.17 8.85
CA LEU A 113 6.16 7.93 8.16
C LEU A 113 5.37 9.24 8.12
N PRO A 114 5.09 9.80 6.93
CA PRO A 114 4.27 11.00 6.85
C PRO A 114 2.79 10.63 7.01
N VAL A 115 2.11 11.31 7.92
CA VAL A 115 0.70 11.01 8.25
C VAL A 115 -0.26 12.00 7.60
N ARG A 116 0.09 13.29 7.62
CA ARG A 116 -0.65 14.39 6.99
C ARG A 116 0.30 15.30 6.26
N LYS A 117 -0.23 16.36 5.64
CA LYS A 117 0.59 17.36 4.95
C LYS A 117 1.47 18.11 5.97
N GLY A 118 2.74 17.73 6.01
CA GLY A 118 3.75 18.35 6.90
C GLY A 118 3.92 17.63 8.25
N GLU A 119 3.08 16.65 8.57
CA GLU A 119 3.14 15.89 9.82
C GLU A 119 3.80 14.52 9.60
N TYR A 120 4.64 14.13 10.55
CA TYR A 120 5.38 12.88 10.51
C TYR A 120 5.31 12.16 11.84
N VAL A 121 5.17 10.84 11.79
CA VAL A 121 5.36 9.94 12.92
C VAL A 121 6.66 9.17 12.71
N PHE A 122 7.40 8.95 13.80
CA PHE A 122 8.65 8.21 13.79
C PHE A 122 8.46 6.86 14.46
N ILE A 123 8.77 5.78 13.74
CA ILE A 123 8.72 4.41 14.24
C ILE A 123 10.14 3.96 14.56
N VAL A 124 10.39 3.58 15.81
CA VAL A 124 11.69 3.05 16.24
C VAL A 124 11.89 1.64 15.70
N LEU A 125 12.99 1.42 14.98
CA LEU A 125 13.42 0.11 14.52
C LEU A 125 14.08 -0.67 15.65
N ASN A 126 13.68 -1.92 15.83
CA ASN A 126 14.35 -2.81 16.79
C ASN A 126 15.72 -3.29 16.28
N ASP A 127 16.56 -3.78 17.19
CA ASP A 127 17.94 -4.20 16.87
C ASP A 127 18.01 -5.32 15.82
N HIS A 128 17.03 -6.23 15.80
CA HIS A 128 16.97 -7.29 14.80
C HIS A 128 16.75 -6.72 13.39
N THR A 129 15.85 -5.74 13.28
CA THR A 129 15.56 -5.05 12.02
C THR A 129 16.77 -4.27 11.56
N LEU A 130 17.41 -3.52 12.47
CA LEU A 130 18.63 -2.78 12.17
C LEU A 130 19.77 -3.69 11.74
N ARG A 131 20.07 -4.78 12.46
CA ARG A 131 21.12 -5.72 12.05
C ARG A 131 20.87 -6.33 10.68
N THR A 132 19.60 -6.57 10.34
CA THR A 132 19.22 -7.13 9.04
C THR A 132 19.30 -6.09 7.92
N MET A 133 19.04 -4.82 8.21
CA MET A 133 19.13 -3.69 7.26
C MET A 133 20.57 -3.17 7.09
N SER A 134 21.32 -2.98 8.18
CA SER A 134 22.68 -2.41 8.19
C SER A 134 23.71 -3.23 7.42
N GLY A 135 23.40 -4.48 7.08
CA GLY A 135 24.23 -5.25 6.14
C GLY A 135 24.09 -4.83 4.67
N ARG A 136 23.22 -3.85 4.32
CA ARG A 136 22.80 -3.55 2.93
C ARG A 136 22.35 -2.11 2.74
N ALA A 137 22.78 -1.51 1.63
CA ALA A 137 22.20 -0.28 1.11
C ALA A 137 20.77 -0.54 0.58
N GLU A 138 19.82 0.27 1.08
CA GLU A 138 18.54 0.70 0.50
C GLU A 138 17.71 -0.29 -0.35
N VAL A 139 16.68 -0.94 0.22
CA VAL A 139 15.48 -1.36 -0.54
C VAL A 139 14.22 -1.31 0.34
N SER A 140 13.16 -0.75 -0.24
CA SER A 140 11.79 -0.49 0.24
C SER A 140 11.16 -1.47 1.26
N ASP A 141 10.72 -0.92 2.41
CA ASP A 141 10.02 -1.64 3.47
C ASP A 141 8.49 -1.62 3.31
N THR A 142 7.87 -2.79 3.37
CA THR A 142 6.40 -2.95 3.40
C THR A 142 5.99 -3.59 4.74
N HIS A 143 5.24 -2.90 5.58
CA HIS A 143 4.73 -3.45 6.85
C HIS A 143 3.31 -4.02 6.68
N SER A 144 3.10 -5.30 7.00
CA SER A 144 1.82 -6.00 6.83
C SER A 144 1.67 -7.16 7.86
N LYS A 145 0.74 -7.04 8.84
CA LYS A 145 0.28 -8.12 9.75
C LYS A 145 -0.41 -9.33 9.07
N ARG A 146 0.38 -10.34 8.67
CA ARG A 146 0.03 -11.77 8.43
C ARG A 146 -0.98 -12.18 7.34
N SER A 147 -0.56 -13.24 6.63
CA SER A 147 -1.23 -14.09 5.65
C SER A 147 -1.54 -13.51 4.26
N GLN A 148 -0.58 -13.77 3.37
CA GLN A 148 -0.70 -14.50 2.09
C GLN A 148 0.06 -13.82 0.95
N HIS A 149 0.84 -14.66 0.26
CA HIS A 149 1.65 -14.38 -0.90
C HIS A 149 0.93 -13.54 -1.95
N LEU A 150 1.63 -12.54 -2.52
CA LEU A 150 1.38 -12.11 -3.91
C LEU A 150 2.73 -11.78 -4.58
N PRO A 151 2.87 -12.06 -5.89
CA PRO A 151 4.15 -12.31 -6.53
C PRO A 151 4.92 -11.02 -6.83
N LEU A 152 6.24 -11.18 -6.96
CA LEU A 152 7.09 -10.20 -7.63
C LEU A 152 6.46 -9.83 -8.98
N LYS A 153 6.11 -8.56 -9.16
CA LYS A 153 6.04 -7.99 -10.51
C LYS A 153 7.48 -7.98 -11.05
N ARG A 154 7.81 -8.96 -11.89
CA ARG A 154 8.91 -8.82 -12.84
C ARG A 154 8.62 -7.56 -13.66
N ASN A 155 9.54 -6.61 -13.62
CA ASN A 155 9.59 -5.50 -14.54
C ASN A 155 9.64 -6.06 -15.97
N CYS A 156 8.55 -5.94 -16.72
CA CYS A 156 8.65 -5.83 -18.17
C CYS A 156 9.07 -4.38 -18.44
N ARG A 157 10.39 -4.18 -18.58
CA ARG A 157 10.90 -3.12 -19.44
C ARG A 157 10.84 -3.68 -20.87
N ASN A 158 10.29 -2.90 -21.80
CA ASN A 158 10.60 -3.07 -23.21
C ASN A 158 12.09 -2.78 -23.43
#